data_AF-A0A2D0APK6-F1
#
_entry.id   AF-A0A2D0APK6-F1
#
_cell.length_a   1.000
_cell.length_b   1.000
_cell.length_c   1.000
_cell.angle_alpha   90.00
_cell.angle_beta   90.00
_cell.angle_gamma   90.00
#
_symmetry.space_group_name_H-M   'P 1'
#
loop_
_entity.id
_entity.type
_entity.pdbx_description
1 polymer ?
#
loop_
_entity_poly.entity_id
_entity_poly.type
_entity_poly.pdbx_seq_one_letter_code
_entity_poly.pdbx_strand_id
1 'polypeptide(L)'
;GLSQRRACRLAGLSLSTCRYSAQRPAADAQLSLRITELALERRRFGYRRIWQLLRREGLHVNHKRVYRIYHLNGLSVKRRRRRKGLATERL
;
A
#
# COMPACT_ATOMS: atom_id res chain seq x y z
N GLY A 1 -9.55 17.08 33.31
CA GLY A 1 -9.45 16.49 31.96
C GLY A 1 -10.81 16.06 31.44
N LEU A 2 -11.07 16.16 30.14
CA LEU A 2 -12.33 15.74 29.51
C LEU A 2 -12.42 14.21 29.41
N SER A 3 -13.60 13.62 29.67
CA SER A 3 -13.82 12.19 29.43
C SER A 3 -13.92 11.90 27.93
N GLN A 4 -13.49 10.70 27.51
CA GLN A 4 -13.58 10.26 26.10
C GLN A 4 -14.99 10.43 25.53
N ARG A 5 -16.04 10.17 26.33
CA ARG A 5 -17.44 10.37 25.94
C ARG A 5 -17.77 11.84 25.66
N ARG A 6 -17.32 12.76 26.53
CA ARG A 6 -17.53 14.19 26.32
C ARG A 6 -16.74 14.69 25.11
N ALA A 7 -15.49 14.24 24.94
CA ALA A 7 -14.66 14.60 23.79
C ALA A 7 -15.28 14.15 22.45
N CYS A 8 -15.73 12.89 22.35
CA CYS A 8 -16.37 12.38 21.12
C CYS A 8 -17.70 13.09 20.82
N ARG A 9 -18.50 13.41 21.84
CA ARG A 9 -19.74 14.19 21.67
C ARG A 9 -19.45 15.59 21.11
N LEU A 10 -18.46 16.29 21.67
CA LEU A 10 -18.05 17.61 21.20
C LEU A 10 -17.51 17.57 19.76
N ALA A 11 -16.81 16.50 19.40
CA ALA A 11 -16.27 16.29 18.05
C ALA A 11 -17.31 15.76 17.04
N GLY A 12 -18.55 15.48 17.44
CA GLY A 12 -19.57 14.87 16.58
C GLY A 12 -19.27 13.43 16.16
N LEU A 13 -18.37 12.73 16.86
CA LEU A 13 -17.96 11.36 16.56
C LEU A 13 -18.68 10.36 17.46
N SER A 14 -19.02 9.20 16.90
CA SER A 14 -19.51 8.08 17.69
C SER A 14 -18.39 7.46 18.56
N LEU A 15 -18.75 6.88 19.70
CA LEU A 15 -17.78 6.20 20.57
C LEU A 15 -17.11 5.00 19.90
N SER A 16 -17.84 4.28 19.05
CA SER A 16 -17.28 3.14 18.30
C SER A 16 -16.22 3.59 17.31
N THR A 17 -16.46 4.70 16.58
CA THR A 17 -15.45 5.32 15.71
C THR A 17 -14.24 5.79 16.50
N CYS A 18 -14.45 6.47 17.63
CA CYS A 18 -13.36 6.92 18.50
C CYS A 18 -12.51 5.78 19.09
N ARG A 19 -13.12 4.61 19.31
CA ARG A 19 -12.44 3.43 19.88
C ARG A 19 -11.92 2.47 18.83
N TYR A 20 -12.31 2.65 17.57
CA TYR A 20 -11.89 1.79 16.49
C TYR A 20 -10.38 1.91 16.29
N SER A 21 -9.66 0.85 16.65
CA SER A 21 -8.30 0.65 16.20
C SER A 21 -8.33 -0.30 15.01
N ALA A 22 -7.75 0.13 13.89
CA ALA A 22 -7.59 -0.74 12.75
C ALA A 22 -6.61 -1.86 13.13
N GLN A 23 -7.13 -3.03 13.50
CA GLN A 23 -6.31 -4.21 13.73
C GLN A 23 -5.65 -4.60 12.40
N ARG A 24 -4.31 -4.57 12.38
CA ARG A 24 -3.51 -5.10 11.28
C ARG A 24 -3.28 -6.58 11.60
N PRO A 25 -4.00 -7.52 10.97
CA PRO A 25 -3.91 -8.92 11.37
C PRO A 25 -2.47 -9.42 11.15
N ALA A 26 -2.00 -10.33 12.01
CA ALA A 26 -0.68 -10.96 11.88
C ALA A 26 -0.45 -11.59 10.48
N ALA A 27 -1.52 -11.95 9.78
CA ALA A 27 -1.52 -12.38 8.39
C ALA A 27 -0.96 -11.33 7.39
N ASP A 28 -0.93 -10.04 7.74
CA ASP A 28 -0.27 -9.01 6.92
C ASP A 28 1.24 -9.17 6.93
N ALA A 29 1.86 -9.73 7.98
CA ALA A 29 3.32 -9.90 8.04
C ALA A 29 3.81 -10.91 6.99
N GLN A 30 3.20 -12.09 6.93
CA GLN A 30 3.54 -13.14 5.95
C GLN A 30 3.28 -12.68 4.52
N LEU A 31 2.11 -12.05 4.28
CA LEU A 31 1.78 -11.49 2.98
C LEU A 31 2.74 -10.35 2.58
N SER A 32 3.17 -9.52 3.53
CA SER A 32 4.13 -8.43 3.30
C SER A 32 5.49 -8.97 2.88
N LEU A 33 6.00 -10.01 3.55
CA LEU A 33 7.24 -10.68 3.17
C LEU A 33 7.15 -11.21 1.74
N ARG A 34 6.09 -11.97 1.43
CA ARG A 34 5.92 -12.53 0.08
C ARG A 34 5.80 -11.47 -1.01
N ILE A 35 5.05 -10.39 -0.76
CA ILE A 35 4.96 -9.26 -1.70
C ILE A 35 6.33 -8.63 -1.92
N THR A 36 7.13 -8.49 -0.86
CA THR A 36 8.47 -7.89 -0.93
C THR A 36 9.43 -8.77 -1.72
N GLU A 37 9.44 -10.08 -1.49
CA GLU A 37 10.22 -11.05 -2.26
C GLU A 37 9.91 -10.95 -3.76
N LEU A 38 8.63 -11.02 -4.14
CA LEU A 38 8.19 -10.93 -5.54
C LEU A 38 8.55 -9.58 -6.17
N ALA A 39 8.47 -8.49 -5.39
CA ALA A 39 8.85 -7.16 -5.86
C ALA A 39 10.37 -7.05 -6.09
N LEU A 40 11.19 -7.67 -5.24
CA LEU A 40 12.65 -7.69 -5.38
C LEU A 40 13.09 -8.56 -6.56
N GLU A 41 12.49 -9.74 -6.73
CA GLU A 41 12.78 -10.66 -7.83
C GLU A 41 12.38 -10.08 -9.20
N ARG A 42 11.32 -9.24 -9.23
CA ARG A 42 10.78 -8.61 -10.44
C ARG A 42 10.60 -7.11 -10.25
N ARG A 43 11.71 -6.38 -10.07
CA ARG A 43 11.77 -4.93 -9.77
C ARG A 43 10.98 -3.99 -10.68
N ARG A 44 10.57 -4.41 -11.88
CA ARG A 44 9.72 -3.60 -12.80
C ARG A 44 8.23 -3.82 -12.60
N PHE A 45 7.82 -4.75 -11.74
CA PHE A 45 6.42 -5.10 -11.56
C PHE A 45 5.74 -4.17 -10.56
N GLY A 46 4.55 -3.70 -10.94
CA GLY A 46 3.64 -3.01 -10.03
C GLY A 46 2.74 -4.00 -9.28
N TYR A 47 2.02 -3.51 -8.28
CA TYR A 47 1.15 -4.31 -7.41
C TYR A 47 0.14 -5.21 -8.17
N ARG A 48 -0.36 -4.77 -9.34
CA ARG A 48 -1.28 -5.58 -10.17
C ARG A 48 -0.65 -6.87 -10.69
N ARG A 49 0.62 -6.81 -11.12
CA ARG A 49 1.36 -7.99 -11.59
C ARG A 49 1.73 -8.91 -10.42
N ILE A 50 2.13 -8.33 -9.29
CA ILE A 50 2.40 -9.09 -8.05
C ILE A 50 1.12 -9.80 -7.58
N TRP A 51 -0.02 -9.12 -7.60
CA TRP A 51 -1.31 -9.72 -7.26
C TRP A 51 -1.65 -10.93 -8.14
N GLN A 52 -1.35 -10.88 -9.44
CA GLN A 52 -1.53 -12.02 -10.34
C GLN A 52 -0.59 -13.19 -9.99
N LEU A 53 0.66 -12.92 -9.61
CA LEU A 53 1.60 -13.95 -9.16
C LEU A 53 1.14 -14.62 -7.87
N LEU A 54 0.71 -13.83 -6.87
CA LEU A 54 0.14 -14.36 -5.63
C LEU A 54 -1.07 -15.27 -5.92
N ARG A 55 -1.92 -14.90 -6.86
CA ARG A 55 -3.07 -15.74 -7.25
C ARG A 55 -2.64 -17.06 -7.91
N ARG A 56 -1.55 -17.06 -8.69
CA ARG A 56 -0.97 -18.29 -9.27
C ARG A 56 -0.37 -19.20 -8.20
N GLU A 57 0.13 -18.63 -7.11
CA GLU A 57 0.59 -19.36 -5.92
C GLU A 57 -0.56 -19.85 -5.02
N GLY A 58 -1.82 -19.63 -5.43
CA GLY A 58 -3.00 -20.04 -4.65
C GLY A 58 -3.42 -19.05 -3.55
N LEU A 59 -2.71 -17.92 -3.39
CA LEU A 59 -3.03 -16.89 -2.41
C LEU A 59 -4.16 -15.98 -2.93
N HIS A 60 -5.39 -16.26 -2.51
CA HIS A 60 -6.58 -15.51 -2.89
C HIS A 60 -6.75 -14.24 -2.05
N VAL A 61 -5.91 -13.23 -2.33
CA VAL A 61 -5.92 -11.94 -1.63
C VAL A 61 -6.60 -10.87 -2.49
N ASN A 62 -7.39 -9.98 -1.86
CA ASN A 62 -7.96 -8.82 -2.55
C ASN A 62 -6.84 -7.89 -3.07
N HIS A 63 -6.93 -7.48 -4.33
CA HIS A 63 -5.98 -6.55 -4.96
C HIS A 63 -5.82 -5.23 -4.19
N LYS A 64 -6.86 -4.73 -3.50
CA LYS A 64 -6.78 -3.53 -2.64
C LYS A 64 -5.84 -3.72 -1.45
N ARG A 65 -5.82 -4.93 -0.86
CA ARG A 65 -4.93 -5.29 0.26
C ARG A 65 -3.48 -5.36 -0.22
N VAL A 66 -3.24 -5.97 -1.38
CA VAL A 66 -1.91 -6.01 -2.02
C VAL A 66 -1.40 -4.60 -2.33
N TYR A 67 -2.26 -3.75 -2.92
CA TYR A 67 -1.96 -2.34 -3.18
C TYR A 67 -1.51 -1.61 -1.91
N ARG A 68 -2.28 -1.73 -0.82
CA ARG A 68 -1.98 -1.08 0.46
C ARG A 68 -0.60 -1.50 0.99
N ILE A 69 -0.35 -2.80 1.08
CA ILE A 69 0.91 -3.34 1.60
C ILE A 69 2.09 -2.93 0.71
N TYR A 70 1.92 -3.03 -0.60
CA TYR A 70 2.93 -2.62 -1.58
C TYR A 70 3.34 -1.15 -1.43
N HIS A 71 2.36 -0.26 -1.22
CA HIS A 71 2.64 1.16 -0.99
C HIS A 71 3.26 1.44 0.37
N LEU A 72 2.78 0.80 1.44
CA LEU A 72 3.35 0.96 2.79
C LEU A 72 4.82 0.51 2.85
N ASN A 73 5.18 -0.53 2.10
CA ASN A 73 6.55 -1.03 2.00
C ASN A 73 7.43 -0.24 1.01
N GLY A 74 6.93 0.84 0.40
CA GLY A 74 7.72 1.68 -0.51
C GLY A 74 8.16 0.99 -1.81
N LEU A 75 7.50 -0.09 -2.22
CA LEU A 75 7.92 -0.95 -3.34
C LEU A 75 7.64 -0.34 -4.72
N SER A 76 7.09 0.88 -4.77
CA SER A 76 6.71 1.56 -6.01
C SER A 76 7.93 1.82 -6.91
N VAL A 77 7.84 1.37 -8.16
CA VAL A 77 8.88 1.60 -9.17
C VAL A 77 9.02 3.09 -9.44
N LYS A 78 10.21 3.66 -9.17
CA LYS A 78 10.50 5.06 -9.47
C LYS A 78 10.39 5.30 -10.98
N ARG A 79 9.61 6.31 -11.37
CA ARG A 79 9.56 6.77 -12.77
C ARG A 79 10.93 7.31 -13.17
N ARG A 80 11.49 6.82 -14.28
CA ARG A 80 12.72 7.36 -14.85
C ARG A 80 12.45 8.78 -15.32
N ARG A 81 13.19 9.76 -14.80
CA ARG A 81 13.10 11.15 -15.26
C ARG A 81 13.52 11.20 -16.74
N ARG A 82 12.67 11.74 -17.60
CA ARG A 82 13.01 11.99 -19.02
C ARG A 82 14.19 12.98 -19.03
N ARG A 83 15.29 12.63 -19.69
CA ARG A 83 16.37 13.60 -19.93
C ARG A 83 15.78 14.70 -20.81
N LYS A 84 15.88 15.96 -20.37
CA LYS A 84 15.60 17.09 -21.25
C LYS A 84 16.69 17.04 -22.33
N GLY A 85 16.31 16.70 -23.57
CA GLY A 85 17.23 16.84 -24.70
C GLY A 85 17.55 18.33 -24.85
N LEU A 86 18.80 18.66 -25.11
CA LEU A 86 19.13 19.99 -25.64
C LEU A 86 18.34 20.14 -26.94
N ALA A 87 17.53 21.18 -27.05
CA ALA A 87 16.82 21.47 -28.29
C ALA A 87 17.88 21.79 -29.34
N THR A 88 18.17 20.84 -30.23
CA THR A 88 18.98 21.10 -31.41
C THR A 88 18.06 21.73 -32.44
N GLU A 89 18.40 22.92 -32.91
CA GLU A 89 17.69 23.55 -34.02
C GLU A 89 17.72 22.61 -35.22
N ARG A 90 16.55 22.39 -35.83
CA ARG A 90 16.46 21.66 -37.10
C ARG A 90 16.81 22.66 -38.20
N LEU A 91 17.94 22.42 -38.86
CA LEU A 91 18.34 23.10 -40.10
C LEU A 91 17.34 22.80 -41.22
#